data_AF-A0A849DEH3-F1
#
_entry.id   AF-A0A849DEH3-F1
#
_cell.length_a   1.000
_cell.length_b   1.000
_cell.length_c   1.000
_cell.angle_alpha   90.00
_cell.angle_beta   90.00
_cell.angle_gamma   90.00
#
_symmetry.space_group_name_H-M   'P 1'
#
loop_
_entity.id
_entity.type
_entity.pdbx_description
1 polymer ?
#
loop_
_entity_poly.entity_id
_entity_poly.type
_entity_poly.pdbx_seq_one_letter_code
_entity_poly.pdbx_strand_id
1 'polypeptide(L)'
;MYYILNETNQIIAADDNLLQLCGLSHIDELSLKIALGDTNFDLSEDSIIITSNNNDNTFPISKTSLSSMLGHITLVEIQVDKEKAQEDDLPVFTLDDTIEDISEETGIAIDDNELFDLAVEDEIESKIDTVEDSLNVMTEDTDILDLGLSDADDEVMIDKPVSDDTAEILVDIDKVCQQIGVSHEDYDTFLNEYIDTALGLEQDLQSADSAKRSDAVATLSHLGEVLQLPVIGDIIAKVDTVPANEQKETVEAFYAVLSRITTSPTSQAEPQMELFDTQEEAKIDLFEVEKEVTVNEKSFGTISLEGIKPIHFDFQLEEAANDLSLPVELIEEFVHDFIEQGHIETEKMLKAYEEGDLDAIQKIGHLLKGASSNLRINALSDTLYKIQFCEDSNDLEHLIKDYWGHFLSFEIQINALAK
;
A
#
# COMPACT_ATOMS: atom_id res chain seq x y z
N MET A 1 -9.05 6.68 36.09
CA MET A 1 -8.35 6.07 34.94
C MET A 1 -8.36 7.10 33.82
N TYR A 2 -7.41 7.06 32.90
CA TYR A 2 -7.25 8.09 31.87
C TYR A 2 -6.96 7.48 30.52
N TYR A 3 -7.47 8.09 29.46
CA TYR A 3 -7.06 7.79 28.10
C TYR A 3 -7.20 9.03 27.20
N ILE A 4 -6.50 9.02 26.07
CA ILE A 4 -6.45 10.14 25.12
C ILE A 4 -7.07 9.68 23.80
N LEU A 5 -7.95 10.52 23.27
CA LEU A 5 -8.54 10.41 21.95
C LEU A 5 -7.90 11.40 20.99
N ASN A 6 -7.68 10.98 19.75
CA ASN A 6 -7.37 11.87 18.63
C ASN A 6 -8.65 12.51 18.04
N GLU A 7 -8.51 13.29 16.96
CA GLU A 7 -9.62 13.95 16.27
C GLU A 7 -10.65 12.96 15.70
N THR A 8 -10.24 11.72 15.41
CA THR A 8 -11.11 10.65 14.90
C THR A 8 -11.69 9.78 16.01
N ASN A 9 -11.63 10.21 17.29
CA ASN A 9 -12.08 9.47 18.46
C ASN A 9 -11.43 8.08 18.66
N GLN A 10 -10.20 7.89 18.16
CA GLN A 10 -9.41 6.68 18.42
C GLN A 10 -8.55 6.86 19.67
N ILE A 11 -8.44 5.78 20.46
CA ILE A 11 -7.60 5.76 21.67
C ILE A 11 -6.13 5.69 21.26
N ILE A 12 -5.38 6.76 21.49
CA ILE A 12 -3.95 6.85 21.17
C ILE A 12 -3.03 6.71 22.40
N ALA A 13 -3.58 6.84 23.60
CA ALA A 13 -2.88 6.61 24.86
C ALA A 13 -3.87 6.17 25.94
N ALA A 14 -3.46 5.29 26.86
CA ALA A 14 -4.24 4.83 28.00
C ALA A 14 -3.35 4.67 29.23
N ASP A 15 -3.88 4.89 30.43
CA ASP A 15 -3.19 4.60 31.68
C ASP A 15 -3.22 3.11 32.02
N ASP A 16 -2.23 2.66 32.79
CA ASP A 16 -2.11 1.24 33.19
C ASP A 16 -3.36 0.72 33.90
N ASN A 17 -4.09 1.58 34.62
CA ASN A 17 -5.32 1.20 35.30
C ASN A 17 -6.45 0.85 34.33
N LEU A 18 -6.56 1.57 33.20
CA LEU A 18 -7.52 1.25 32.14
C LEU A 18 -7.15 -0.04 31.41
N LEU A 19 -5.85 -0.22 31.12
CA LEU A 19 -5.35 -1.45 30.50
C LEU A 19 -5.64 -2.66 31.40
N GLN A 20 -5.37 -2.55 32.70
CA GLN A 20 -5.70 -3.60 33.68
C GLN A 20 -7.20 -3.89 33.76
N LEU A 21 -8.07 -2.88 33.67
CA LEU A 21 -9.52 -3.08 33.64
C LEU A 21 -9.95 -3.93 32.43
N CYS A 22 -9.28 -3.77 31.30
CA CYS A 22 -9.50 -4.55 30.07
C CYS A 22 -8.75 -5.91 30.07
N GLY A 23 -7.98 -6.20 31.12
CA GLY A 23 -7.15 -7.40 31.22
C GLY A 23 -5.94 -7.39 30.27
N LEU A 24 -5.39 -6.21 30.00
CA LEU A 24 -4.32 -5.97 29.03
C LEU A 24 -3.07 -5.40 29.69
N SER A 25 -1.93 -5.64 29.05
CA SER A 25 -0.63 -5.16 29.55
C SER A 25 -0.03 -4.02 28.71
N HIS A 26 -0.44 -3.91 27.45
CA HIS A 26 0.07 -2.90 26.51
C HIS A 26 -1.06 -2.28 25.69
N ILE A 27 -0.85 -1.05 25.20
CA ILE A 27 -1.84 -0.34 24.39
C ILE A 27 -2.06 -0.97 23.01
N ASP A 28 -1.04 -1.62 22.45
CA ASP A 28 -1.16 -2.30 21.16
C ASP A 28 -2.15 -3.46 21.24
N GLU A 29 -2.19 -4.18 22.38
CA GLU A 29 -3.17 -5.23 22.64
C GLU A 29 -4.58 -4.65 22.76
N LEU A 30 -4.71 -3.42 23.27
CA LEU A 30 -6.00 -2.72 23.37
C LEU A 30 -6.50 -2.35 21.98
N SER A 31 -5.62 -1.77 21.15
CA SER A 31 -5.95 -1.42 19.77
C SER A 31 -6.38 -2.66 18.97
N LEU A 32 -5.64 -3.77 19.10
CA LEU A 32 -5.97 -5.03 18.46
C LEU A 32 -7.33 -5.57 18.92
N LYS A 33 -7.62 -5.56 20.23
CA LYS A 33 -8.92 -6.02 20.75
C LYS A 33 -10.09 -5.12 20.34
N ILE A 34 -9.86 -3.83 20.15
CA ILE A 34 -10.86 -2.91 19.61
C ILE A 34 -11.12 -3.24 18.13
N ALA A 35 -10.06 -3.45 17.33
CA ALA A 35 -10.17 -3.80 15.93
C ALA A 35 -10.86 -5.16 15.70
N LEU A 36 -10.62 -6.13 16.59
CA LEU A 36 -11.26 -7.45 16.59
C LEU A 36 -12.71 -7.42 17.15
N GLY A 37 -13.15 -6.31 17.73
CA GLY A 37 -14.48 -6.18 18.35
C GLY A 37 -14.63 -6.83 19.74
N ASP A 38 -13.54 -7.36 20.31
CA ASP A 38 -13.52 -8.00 21.63
C ASP A 38 -13.66 -7.00 22.79
N THR A 39 -13.30 -5.75 22.55
CA THR A 39 -13.45 -4.65 23.52
C THR A 39 -14.01 -3.41 22.83
N ASN A 40 -15.10 -2.86 23.35
CA ASN A 40 -15.75 -1.67 22.78
C ASN A 40 -15.87 -0.55 23.82
N PHE A 41 -15.68 0.69 23.35
CA PHE A 41 -15.77 1.91 24.14
C PHE A 41 -16.89 2.77 23.55
N ASP A 42 -18.10 2.66 24.11
CA ASP A 42 -19.21 3.51 23.70
C ASP A 42 -19.21 4.80 24.54
N LEU A 43 -18.89 5.91 23.89
CA LEU A 43 -18.67 7.21 24.52
C LEU A 43 -19.92 8.09 24.43
N SER A 44 -20.59 8.31 25.57
CA SER A 44 -21.66 9.31 25.68
C SER A 44 -21.13 10.67 26.18
N GLU A 45 -22.01 11.65 26.37
CA GLU A 45 -21.62 12.98 26.88
C GLU A 45 -21.00 12.90 28.29
N ASP A 46 -21.63 12.15 29.21
CA ASP A 46 -21.26 12.11 30.63
C ASP A 46 -20.80 10.74 31.14
N SER A 47 -20.89 9.69 30.32
CA SER A 47 -20.52 8.32 30.70
C SER A 47 -19.89 7.52 29.57
N ILE A 48 -19.13 6.49 29.92
CA ILE A 48 -18.55 5.53 28.99
C ILE A 48 -19.03 4.13 29.32
N ILE A 49 -19.37 3.35 28.30
CA ILE A 49 -19.63 1.92 28.44
C ILE A 49 -18.43 1.19 27.86
N ILE A 50 -17.73 0.45 28.73
CA ILE A 50 -16.62 -0.40 28.34
C ILE A 50 -17.14 -1.83 28.33
N THR A 51 -17.29 -2.40 27.14
CA THR A 51 -17.63 -3.81 26.96
C THR A 51 -16.33 -4.59 26.84
N SER A 52 -16.04 -5.47 27.81
CA SER A 52 -14.88 -6.37 27.74
C SER A 52 -15.29 -7.77 28.21
N ASN A 53 -14.99 -8.80 27.42
CA ASN A 53 -15.28 -10.20 27.74
C ASN A 53 -16.76 -10.46 28.15
N ASN A 54 -17.73 -9.91 27.39
CA ASN A 54 -19.18 -10.01 27.63
C ASN A 54 -19.72 -9.33 28.92
N ASN A 55 -18.95 -8.45 29.55
CA ASN A 55 -19.46 -7.58 30.62
C ASN A 55 -19.44 -6.12 30.18
N ASP A 56 -20.60 -5.47 30.29
CA ASP A 56 -20.75 -4.04 30.06
C ASP A 56 -20.59 -3.30 31.39
N ASN A 57 -19.51 -2.53 31.53
CA ASN A 57 -19.30 -1.67 32.69
C ASN A 57 -19.49 -0.21 32.30
N THR A 58 -20.43 0.47 32.95
CA THR A 58 -20.67 1.90 32.75
C THR A 58 -19.95 2.73 33.79
N PHE A 59 -19.15 3.70 33.35
CA PHE A 59 -18.43 4.62 34.23
C PHE A 59 -18.73 6.08 33.90
N PRO A 60 -18.84 6.97 34.90
CA PRO A 60 -18.89 8.40 34.66
C PRO A 60 -17.56 8.93 34.16
N ILE A 61 -17.59 9.90 33.24
CA ILE A 61 -16.39 10.49 32.63
C ILE A 61 -16.35 12.01 32.69
N SER A 62 -15.14 12.56 32.61
CA SER A 62 -14.87 13.98 32.40
C SER A 62 -13.98 14.13 31.18
N LYS A 63 -14.34 15.05 30.26
CA LYS A 63 -13.60 15.29 29.01
C LYS A 63 -12.90 16.64 29.07
N THR A 64 -11.62 16.67 28.70
CA THR A 64 -10.84 17.90 28.58
C THR A 64 -10.19 17.96 27.21
N SER A 65 -10.55 18.95 26.40
CA SER A 65 -9.90 19.19 25.10
C SER A 65 -8.53 19.83 25.31
N LEU A 66 -7.52 19.29 24.63
CA LEU A 66 -6.14 19.77 24.64
C LEU A 66 -5.72 20.11 23.20
N SER A 67 -4.85 21.11 23.07
CA SER A 67 -4.21 21.46 21.80
C SER A 67 -2.83 20.84 21.78
N SER A 68 -2.56 19.99 20.79
CA SER A 68 -1.27 19.33 20.58
C SER A 68 -0.64 19.78 19.26
N MET A 69 0.63 19.46 19.07
CA MET A 69 1.32 19.56 17.76
C MET A 69 0.72 18.60 16.71
N LEU A 70 0.01 17.57 17.17
CA LEU A 70 -0.69 16.58 16.35
C LEU A 70 -2.18 16.94 16.11
N GLY A 71 -2.60 18.17 16.42
CA GLY A 71 -3.99 18.62 16.32
C GLY A 71 -4.74 18.61 17.65
N HIS A 72 -6.06 18.58 17.59
CA HIS A 72 -6.94 18.56 18.75
C HIS A 72 -7.02 17.15 19.32
N ILE A 73 -6.65 17.01 20.60
CA ILE A 73 -6.78 15.72 21.32
C ILE A 73 -7.71 15.90 22.51
N THR A 74 -8.40 14.84 22.90
CA THR A 74 -9.31 14.85 24.05
C THR A 74 -8.79 13.92 25.13
N LEU A 75 -8.46 14.46 26.30
CA LEU A 75 -8.18 13.67 27.48
C LEU A 75 -9.51 13.28 28.15
N VAL A 76 -9.72 11.99 28.35
CA VAL A 76 -10.90 11.46 29.05
C VAL A 76 -10.47 10.88 30.39
N GLU A 77 -11.04 11.40 31.46
CA GLU A 77 -10.88 10.90 32.82
C GLU A 77 -12.11 10.06 33.19
N ILE A 78 -11.89 8.81 33.54
CA ILE A 78 -12.92 7.90 34.04
C ILE A 78 -12.91 7.94 35.56
N GLN A 79 -14.04 8.36 36.13
CA GLN A 79 -14.26 8.41 37.57
C GLN A 79 -14.77 7.05 38.04
N VAL A 80 -13.92 6.32 38.74
CA VAL A 80 -14.34 5.08 39.41
C VAL A 80 -14.75 5.44 40.82
N ASP A 81 -16.06 5.38 41.09
CA ASP A 81 -16.55 5.46 42.46
C ASP A 81 -15.93 4.30 43.24
N LYS A 82 -15.06 4.61 44.19
CA LYS A 82 -14.64 3.64 45.20
C LYS A 82 -15.88 3.23 45.97
N GLU A 83 -16.47 2.10 45.59
CA GLU A 83 -17.48 1.46 46.42
C GLU A 83 -16.92 1.31 47.83
N LYS A 84 -17.69 1.88 48.74
CA LYS A 84 -17.49 1.86 50.18
C LYS A 84 -17.29 0.42 50.63
N ALA A 85 -16.06 0.08 50.99
CA ALA A 85 -15.87 -0.93 52.02
C ALA A 85 -16.70 -0.50 53.24
N GLN A 86 -17.64 -1.34 53.63
CA GLN A 86 -18.23 -1.30 54.96
C GLN A 86 -17.08 -1.42 55.97
N GLU A 87 -16.71 -0.32 56.61
CA GLU A 87 -16.11 -0.36 57.93
C GLU A 87 -17.10 0.28 58.90
N ASP A 88 -17.65 -0.59 59.74
CA ASP A 88 -18.28 -0.24 61.00
C ASP A 88 -17.28 0.52 61.89
N ASP A 89 -17.83 1.48 62.65
CA ASP A 89 -17.32 2.09 63.88
C ASP A 89 -16.05 2.99 63.85
N LEU A 90 -16.32 4.31 63.78
CA LEU A 90 -15.81 5.41 64.66
C LEU A 90 -14.27 5.58 64.94
N PRO A 91 -13.81 6.77 65.38
CA PRO A 91 -14.09 8.13 64.95
C PRO A 91 -12.80 8.97 64.69
N VAL A 92 -12.96 10.09 63.99
CA VAL A 92 -12.35 11.41 64.24
C VAL A 92 -10.91 11.44 64.79
N PHE A 93 -9.95 11.93 64.01
CA PHE A 93 -8.99 12.95 64.48
C PHE A 93 -8.52 13.86 63.34
N THR A 94 -8.48 15.13 63.70
CA THR A 94 -8.13 16.35 62.96
C THR A 94 -6.62 16.62 62.94
N LEU A 95 -6.20 17.49 62.01
CA LEU A 95 -5.00 18.37 62.07
C LEU A 95 -3.65 17.62 61.95
N ASP A 96 -2.55 18.15 61.41
CA ASP A 96 -2.17 19.41 60.78
C ASP A 96 -0.81 19.14 60.11
N ASP A 97 -0.42 20.02 59.20
CA ASP A 97 0.94 20.53 58.95
C ASP A 97 2.23 19.68 59.17
N THR A 98 3.12 19.90 58.20
CA THR A 98 4.58 20.09 58.32
C THR A 98 5.58 18.90 58.29
N ILE A 99 6.52 19.05 57.32
CA ILE A 99 7.99 19.00 57.46
C ILE A 99 8.75 17.69 57.13
N GLU A 100 9.82 17.92 56.35
CA GLU A 100 11.12 17.24 56.19
C GLU A 100 11.25 15.88 55.46
N ASP A 101 12.10 15.94 54.42
CA ASP A 101 13.32 15.14 54.20
C ASP A 101 13.38 13.77 54.86
N ILE A 102 13.75 12.75 54.07
CA ILE A 102 14.98 11.94 54.27
C ILE A 102 15.18 11.02 53.06
N SER A 103 16.44 10.97 52.65
CA SER A 103 17.12 10.05 51.75
C SER A 103 16.79 8.56 51.89
N GLU A 104 17.01 7.77 50.84
CA GLU A 104 18.01 6.69 50.92
C GLU A 104 18.38 6.12 49.54
N GLU A 105 19.69 5.99 49.35
CA GLU A 105 20.35 5.25 48.27
C GLU A 105 20.04 3.75 48.36
N THR A 106 20.10 3.05 47.23
CA THR A 106 20.82 1.77 47.16
C THR A 106 21.22 1.49 45.72
N GLY A 107 22.52 1.57 45.46
CA GLY A 107 23.14 1.02 44.26
C GLY A 107 23.35 -0.49 44.39
N ILE A 108 23.24 -1.19 43.27
CA ILE A 108 23.85 -2.52 43.09
C ILE A 108 24.53 -2.51 41.72
N ALA A 109 25.86 -2.51 41.77
CA ALA A 109 26.72 -2.90 40.65
C ALA A 109 27.02 -4.39 40.78
N ILE A 110 26.89 -5.15 39.70
CA ILE A 110 27.63 -6.40 39.50
C ILE A 110 28.14 -6.42 38.05
N ASP A 111 29.47 -6.38 38.00
CA ASP A 111 30.38 -6.69 36.90
C ASP A 111 30.44 -8.22 36.73
N ASP A 112 30.58 -8.71 35.50
CA ASP A 112 31.51 -9.79 35.16
C ASP A 112 31.45 -10.09 33.65
N ASN A 113 32.58 -9.78 33.00
CA ASN A 113 33.04 -10.36 31.75
C ASN A 113 33.13 -11.89 31.85
N GLU A 114 32.87 -12.60 30.75
CA GLU A 114 33.86 -13.48 30.11
C GLU A 114 33.28 -14.26 28.91
N LEU A 115 34.17 -14.55 27.95
CA LEU A 115 34.16 -15.69 27.02
C LEU A 115 33.17 -15.63 25.83
N PHE A 116 33.66 -15.31 24.64
CA PHE A 116 34.13 -16.29 23.66
C PHE A 116 34.83 -15.58 22.49
N ASP A 117 36.04 -16.04 22.20
CA ASP A 117 36.90 -15.66 21.07
C ASP A 117 37.42 -16.98 20.45
N LEU A 118 37.86 -16.93 19.18
CA LEU A 118 38.42 -18.01 18.32
C LEU A 118 37.40 -18.86 17.53
N ALA A 119 37.56 -19.17 16.24
CA ALA A 119 38.76 -19.18 15.39
C ALA A 119 38.42 -19.05 13.89
N VAL A 120 39.34 -18.41 13.16
CA VAL A 120 39.56 -18.49 11.72
C VAL A 120 40.52 -19.67 11.45
N GLU A 121 40.29 -20.46 10.40
CA GLU A 121 41.34 -21.19 9.66
C GLU A 121 40.84 -21.70 8.29
N ASP A 122 41.40 -21.06 7.25
CA ASP A 122 41.97 -21.52 5.96
C ASP A 122 41.51 -22.78 5.18
N GLU A 123 41.40 -22.51 3.86
CA GLU A 123 41.80 -23.26 2.65
C GLU A 123 41.37 -24.74 2.43
N ILE A 124 40.87 -25.04 1.22
CA ILE A 124 41.58 -25.86 0.20
C ILE A 124 40.77 -25.94 -1.11
N GLU A 125 41.51 -25.81 -2.21
CA GLU A 125 41.18 -26.01 -3.62
C GLU A 125 40.36 -27.28 -3.94
N SER A 126 39.50 -27.21 -4.98
CA SER A 126 39.45 -28.31 -5.96
C SER A 126 39.10 -27.80 -7.36
N LYS A 127 39.98 -28.16 -8.30
CA LYS A 127 39.89 -27.98 -9.75
C LYS A 127 38.85 -28.94 -10.33
N ILE A 128 38.05 -28.47 -11.28
CA ILE A 128 37.47 -29.33 -12.32
C ILE A 128 37.64 -28.63 -13.68
N ASP A 129 38.49 -29.25 -14.50
CA ASP A 129 38.58 -29.06 -15.94
C ASP A 129 37.24 -29.40 -16.60
N THR A 130 36.77 -28.60 -17.57
CA THR A 130 36.08 -29.14 -18.74
C THR A 130 36.14 -28.18 -19.93
N VAL A 131 37.12 -28.45 -20.79
CA VAL A 131 37.04 -28.56 -22.26
C VAL A 131 36.30 -27.44 -23.00
N GLU A 132 37.12 -26.59 -23.63
CA GLU A 132 36.82 -25.85 -24.85
C GLU A 132 36.20 -26.76 -25.93
N ASP A 133 35.08 -26.34 -26.52
CA ASP A 133 34.83 -26.69 -27.92
C ASP A 133 34.33 -25.46 -28.67
N SER A 134 35.19 -25.03 -29.58
CA SER A 134 35.07 -23.82 -30.38
C SER A 134 34.31 -24.16 -31.66
N LEU A 135 33.08 -23.67 -31.77
CA LEU A 135 32.31 -23.75 -33.01
C LEU A 135 32.43 -22.43 -33.80
N ASN A 136 33.36 -22.50 -34.74
CA ASN A 136 33.64 -21.53 -35.78
C ASN A 136 32.47 -21.54 -36.79
N VAL A 137 31.61 -20.52 -36.77
CA VAL A 137 30.58 -20.31 -37.81
C VAL A 137 31.00 -19.13 -38.66
N MET A 138 31.24 -19.43 -39.94
CA MET A 138 31.50 -18.45 -40.98
C MET A 138 30.21 -17.68 -41.30
N THR A 139 30.29 -16.36 -41.30
CA THR A 139 29.34 -15.51 -42.02
C THR A 139 30.10 -14.76 -43.12
N GLU A 140 29.72 -15.06 -44.36
CA GLU A 140 30.12 -14.34 -45.56
C GLU A 140 29.31 -13.04 -45.69
N ASP A 141 30.03 -11.97 -46.01
CA ASP A 141 29.71 -10.92 -46.97
C ASP A 141 28.31 -10.27 -46.95
N THR A 142 28.22 -9.13 -46.25
CA THR A 142 27.50 -7.97 -46.81
C THR A 142 28.30 -6.69 -46.54
N ASP A 143 29.09 -6.30 -47.55
CA ASP A 143 29.56 -4.92 -47.74
C ASP A 143 28.39 -3.95 -47.88
N ILE A 144 28.63 -2.67 -47.54
CA ILE A 144 27.90 -1.42 -47.90
C ILE A 144 27.27 -0.69 -46.69
N LEU A 145 28.05 0.17 -46.01
CA LEU A 145 27.99 1.65 -46.16
C LEU A 145 28.99 2.32 -45.20
N ASP A 146 30.11 2.74 -45.78
CA ASP A 146 31.08 3.68 -45.22
C ASP A 146 30.51 5.11 -45.27
N LEU A 147 30.20 5.66 -44.09
CA LEU A 147 29.99 7.10 -43.89
C LEU A 147 30.83 7.55 -42.70
N GLY A 148 32.13 7.74 -42.96
CA GLY A 148 33.03 8.40 -42.04
C GLY A 148 32.58 9.82 -41.67
N LEU A 149 32.37 10.05 -40.38
CA LEU A 149 32.55 11.34 -39.73
C LEU A 149 33.21 11.13 -38.36
N SER A 150 34.54 11.25 -38.42
CA SER A 150 35.51 11.75 -37.43
C SER A 150 35.18 11.75 -35.94
N ASP A 151 36.04 11.04 -35.23
CA ASP A 151 36.34 11.08 -33.80
C ASP A 151 36.60 12.50 -33.26
N ALA A 152 35.93 12.82 -32.17
CA ALA A 152 36.42 13.72 -31.14
C ALA A 152 36.07 13.07 -29.79
N ASP A 153 37.08 12.44 -29.20
CA ASP A 153 37.07 11.89 -27.84
C ASP A 153 36.73 13.00 -26.84
N ASP A 154 35.60 12.86 -26.15
CA ASP A 154 35.39 13.43 -24.82
C ASP A 154 34.85 12.31 -23.93
N GLU A 155 35.79 11.62 -23.26
CA GLU A 155 35.50 10.70 -22.16
C GLU A 155 34.87 11.49 -21.00
N VAL A 156 33.56 11.40 -20.87
CA VAL A 156 32.86 11.82 -19.65
C VAL A 156 32.59 10.59 -18.81
N MET A 157 33.54 10.27 -17.92
CA MET A 157 33.31 9.39 -16.79
C MET A 157 32.31 10.05 -15.83
N ILE A 158 31.10 9.49 -15.75
CA ILE A 158 30.21 9.71 -14.60
C ILE A 158 30.02 8.35 -13.94
N ASP A 159 31.03 7.97 -13.15
CA ASP A 159 30.78 7.15 -11.97
C ASP A 159 30.12 8.05 -10.93
N LYS A 160 28.80 8.03 -10.90
CA LYS A 160 28.06 8.41 -9.70
C LYS A 160 27.10 7.28 -9.37
N PRO A 161 27.12 6.75 -8.14
CA PRO A 161 26.09 5.84 -7.68
C PRO A 161 24.75 6.56 -7.80
N VAL A 162 23.76 5.88 -8.35
CA VAL A 162 22.35 6.29 -8.36
C VAL A 162 21.99 6.59 -6.90
N SER A 163 21.87 7.87 -6.59
CA SER A 163 21.27 8.30 -5.33
C SER A 163 19.79 7.93 -5.38
N ASP A 164 19.24 7.49 -4.24
CA ASP A 164 17.80 7.39 -3.93
C ASP A 164 17.12 8.75 -4.08
N ASP A 165 17.06 9.28 -5.30
CA ASP A 165 16.31 10.46 -5.62
C ASP A 165 14.92 9.96 -5.96
N THR A 166 14.03 9.90 -4.98
CA THR A 166 12.61 9.49 -5.10
C THR A 166 11.72 10.61 -5.64
N ALA A 167 12.30 11.74 -6.02
CA ALA A 167 11.55 12.92 -6.48
C ALA A 167 10.69 12.64 -7.73
N GLU A 168 9.50 13.21 -7.80
CA GLU A 168 8.65 13.10 -8.98
C GLU A 168 9.36 13.54 -10.27
N ILE A 169 9.05 12.85 -11.38
CA ILE A 169 9.53 13.23 -12.70
C ILE A 169 8.43 14.04 -13.38
N LEU A 170 8.50 15.35 -13.17
CA LEU A 170 7.56 16.31 -13.76
C LEU A 170 7.81 16.45 -15.27
N VAL A 171 6.81 16.03 -16.06
CA VAL A 171 6.79 16.30 -17.49
C VAL A 171 6.24 17.70 -17.70
N ASP A 172 7.02 18.56 -18.37
CA ASP A 172 6.58 19.89 -18.81
C ASP A 172 5.56 19.74 -19.95
N ILE A 173 4.29 19.49 -19.60
CA ILE A 173 3.20 19.25 -20.55
C ILE A 173 3.12 20.39 -21.56
N ASP A 174 3.19 21.65 -21.10
CA ASP A 174 3.06 22.84 -21.95
C ASP A 174 4.09 22.80 -23.09
N LYS A 175 5.34 22.49 -22.75
CA LYS A 175 6.43 22.40 -23.72
C LYS A 175 6.27 21.19 -24.63
N VAL A 176 5.94 20.02 -24.10
CA VAL A 176 5.85 18.77 -24.88
C VAL A 176 4.65 18.83 -25.83
N CYS A 177 3.47 19.24 -25.35
CA CYS A 177 2.27 19.45 -26.16
C CYS A 177 2.52 20.45 -27.30
N GLN A 178 3.25 21.53 -27.03
CA GLN A 178 3.63 22.49 -28.07
C GLN A 178 4.56 21.88 -29.14
N GLN A 179 5.47 20.99 -28.74
CA GLN A 179 6.42 20.35 -29.66
C GLN A 179 5.77 19.31 -30.57
N ILE A 180 4.87 18.48 -30.01
CA ILE A 180 4.21 17.40 -30.75
C ILE A 180 2.88 17.85 -31.40
N GLY A 181 2.35 19.00 -30.99
CA GLY A 181 1.16 19.62 -31.59
C GLY A 181 -0.17 18.98 -31.15
N VAL A 182 -0.26 18.52 -29.90
CA VAL A 182 -1.47 17.90 -29.33
C VAL A 182 -1.99 18.72 -28.14
N SER A 183 -3.23 18.47 -27.71
CA SER A 183 -3.78 19.10 -26.49
C SER A 183 -3.28 18.39 -25.22
N HIS A 184 -3.44 19.02 -24.05
CA HIS A 184 -3.06 18.39 -22.78
C HIS A 184 -3.85 17.10 -22.53
N GLU A 185 -5.16 17.12 -22.78
CA GLU A 185 -6.04 15.95 -22.64
C GLU A 185 -5.64 14.80 -23.57
N ASP A 186 -5.26 15.12 -24.82
CA ASP A 186 -4.76 14.11 -25.76
C ASP A 186 -3.40 13.56 -25.29
N TYR A 187 -2.52 14.42 -24.74
CA TYR A 187 -1.22 13.99 -24.23
C TYR A 187 -1.35 13.07 -23.03
N ASP A 188 -2.20 13.41 -22.06
CA ASP A 188 -2.47 12.56 -20.90
C ASP A 188 -3.04 11.20 -21.36
N THR A 189 -3.91 11.21 -22.37
CA THR A 189 -4.43 9.97 -22.99
C THR A 189 -3.30 9.13 -23.61
N PHE A 190 -2.39 9.74 -24.37
CA PHE A 190 -1.27 9.03 -24.97
C PHE A 190 -0.26 8.54 -23.93
N LEU A 191 -0.05 9.29 -22.86
CA LEU A 191 0.82 8.89 -21.76
C LEU A 191 0.24 7.67 -21.02
N ASN A 192 -1.07 7.68 -20.74
CA ASN A 192 -1.76 6.53 -20.17
C ASN A 192 -1.66 5.31 -21.10
N GLU A 193 -1.89 5.48 -22.40
CA GLU A 193 -1.75 4.39 -23.38
C GLU A 193 -0.30 3.85 -23.45
N TYR A 194 0.70 4.73 -23.29
CA TYR A 194 2.10 4.33 -23.19
C TYR A 194 2.36 3.48 -21.95
N ILE A 195 1.85 3.89 -20.79
CA ILE A 195 2.01 3.16 -19.53
C ILE A 195 1.27 1.81 -19.61
N ASP A 196 0.03 1.79 -20.11
CA ASP A 196 -0.73 0.55 -20.37
C ASP A 196 0.05 -0.41 -21.27
N THR A 197 0.67 0.12 -22.31
CA THR A 197 1.49 -0.66 -23.25
C THR A 197 2.74 -1.20 -22.55
N ALA A 198 3.38 -0.40 -21.71
CA ALA A 198 4.54 -0.82 -20.92
C ALA A 198 4.18 -1.97 -19.99
N LEU A 199 3.14 -1.80 -19.17
CA LEU A 199 2.63 -2.82 -18.25
C LEU A 199 2.24 -4.10 -18.99
N GLY A 200 1.55 -3.98 -20.13
CA GLY A 200 1.19 -5.12 -20.98
C GLY A 200 2.38 -5.88 -21.59
N LEU A 201 3.57 -5.25 -21.66
CA LEU A 201 4.81 -5.83 -22.19
C LEU A 201 5.76 -6.31 -21.10
N GLU A 202 5.40 -6.24 -19.80
CA GLU A 202 6.28 -6.62 -18.69
C GLU A 202 6.90 -8.01 -18.86
N GLN A 203 6.08 -9.02 -19.17
CA GLN A 203 6.55 -10.39 -19.34
C GLN A 203 7.50 -10.54 -20.54
N ASP A 204 7.28 -9.76 -21.60
CA ASP A 204 8.14 -9.76 -22.78
C ASP A 204 9.47 -9.04 -22.48
N LEU A 205 9.46 -7.96 -21.69
CA LEU A 205 10.66 -7.28 -21.20
C LEU A 205 11.50 -8.17 -20.28
N GLN A 206 10.87 -9.01 -19.48
CA GLN A 206 11.54 -9.99 -18.60
C GLN A 206 11.84 -11.32 -19.31
N SER A 207 11.51 -11.45 -20.60
CA SER A 207 11.69 -12.71 -21.32
C SER A 207 13.16 -13.08 -21.48
N ALA A 208 13.45 -14.38 -21.40
CA ALA A 208 14.73 -14.94 -21.84
C ALA A 208 14.86 -14.98 -23.37
N ASP A 209 13.74 -14.83 -24.10
CA ASP A 209 13.73 -14.73 -25.55
C ASP A 209 14.14 -13.33 -25.99
N SER A 210 15.33 -13.23 -26.59
CA SER A 210 15.89 -11.97 -27.07
C SER A 210 15.02 -11.29 -28.12
N ALA A 211 14.26 -12.03 -28.93
CA ALA A 211 13.40 -11.42 -29.95
C ALA A 211 12.19 -10.73 -29.31
N LYS A 212 11.51 -11.41 -28.39
CA LYS A 212 10.37 -10.85 -27.63
C LYS A 212 10.77 -9.60 -26.86
N ARG A 213 11.92 -9.66 -26.19
CA ARG A 213 12.45 -8.51 -25.44
C ARG A 213 12.81 -7.35 -26.35
N SER A 214 13.54 -7.59 -27.44
CA SER A 214 13.96 -6.53 -28.36
C SER A 214 12.73 -5.88 -29.04
N ASP A 215 11.71 -6.67 -29.38
CA ASP A 215 10.43 -6.14 -29.92
C ASP A 215 9.70 -5.25 -28.89
N ALA A 216 9.66 -5.66 -27.61
CA ALA A 216 9.06 -4.87 -26.53
C ALA A 216 9.84 -3.57 -26.28
N VAL A 217 11.17 -3.65 -26.19
CA VAL A 217 12.07 -2.50 -26.04
C VAL A 217 11.93 -1.53 -27.20
N ALA A 218 11.91 -2.03 -28.44
CA ALA A 218 11.73 -1.19 -29.63
C ALA A 218 10.37 -0.48 -29.63
N THR A 219 9.30 -1.17 -29.25
CA THR A 219 7.95 -0.59 -29.14
C THR A 219 7.92 0.54 -28.12
N LEU A 220 8.44 0.30 -26.91
CA LEU A 220 8.45 1.29 -25.83
C LEU A 220 9.43 2.43 -26.06
N SER A 221 10.57 2.17 -26.72
CA SER A 221 11.51 3.23 -27.12
C SER A 221 10.85 4.16 -28.13
N HIS A 222 10.17 3.59 -29.13
CA HIS A 222 9.49 4.37 -30.15
C HIS A 222 8.38 5.25 -29.56
N LEU A 223 7.52 4.69 -28.70
CA LEU A 223 6.46 5.45 -28.05
C LEU A 223 7.02 6.53 -27.09
N GLY A 224 8.08 6.20 -26.34
CA GLY A 224 8.76 7.14 -25.45
C GLY A 224 9.39 8.32 -26.21
N GLU A 225 9.96 8.09 -27.40
CA GLU A 225 10.46 9.15 -28.29
C GLU A 225 9.33 10.07 -28.78
N VAL A 226 8.19 9.49 -29.16
CA VAL A 226 7.01 10.25 -29.61
C VAL A 226 6.49 11.14 -28.48
N LEU A 227 6.45 10.62 -27.25
CA LEU A 227 6.03 11.36 -26.05
C LEU A 227 7.11 12.27 -25.46
N GLN A 228 8.31 12.32 -26.05
CA GLN A 228 9.44 13.11 -25.53
C GLN A 228 9.79 12.77 -24.07
N LEU A 229 9.90 11.47 -23.76
CA LEU A 229 10.25 10.93 -22.45
C LEU A 229 11.71 10.42 -22.44
N PRO A 230 12.73 11.31 -22.52
CA PRO A 230 14.12 10.89 -22.72
C PRO A 230 14.67 10.05 -21.56
N VAL A 231 14.27 10.36 -20.33
CA VAL A 231 14.72 9.61 -19.13
C VAL A 231 14.26 8.16 -19.20
N ILE A 232 13.03 7.91 -19.67
CA ILE A 232 12.52 6.55 -19.85
C ILE A 232 13.19 5.88 -21.03
N GLY A 233 13.35 6.61 -22.15
CA GLY A 233 14.05 6.14 -23.35
C GLY A 233 15.43 5.57 -23.05
N ASP A 234 16.19 6.26 -22.20
CA ASP A 234 17.53 5.84 -21.81
C ASP A 234 17.53 4.56 -20.96
N ILE A 235 16.51 4.36 -20.11
CA ILE A 235 16.40 3.18 -19.25
C ILE A 235 15.91 1.98 -20.05
N ILE A 236 14.89 2.16 -20.90
CA ILE A 236 14.35 1.06 -21.71
C ILE A 236 15.37 0.58 -22.74
N ALA A 237 16.18 1.48 -23.31
CA ALA A 237 17.28 1.10 -24.20
C ALA A 237 18.34 0.24 -23.50
N LYS A 238 18.53 0.42 -22.19
CA LYS A 238 19.47 -0.41 -21.42
C LYS A 238 18.98 -1.85 -21.31
N VAL A 239 17.67 -2.09 -21.21
CA VAL A 239 17.07 -3.43 -21.02
C VAL A 239 17.57 -4.46 -22.04
N ASP A 240 17.84 -4.07 -23.29
CA ASP A 240 18.34 -4.99 -24.33
C ASP A 240 19.87 -5.13 -24.36
N THR A 241 20.59 -4.31 -23.60
CA THR A 241 22.07 -4.25 -23.57
C THR A 241 22.70 -4.84 -22.30
N VAL A 242 21.95 -4.88 -21.19
CA VAL A 242 22.40 -5.49 -19.93
C VAL A 242 22.40 -7.03 -20.02
N PRO A 243 23.35 -7.70 -19.36
CA PRO A 243 23.35 -9.16 -19.25
C PRO A 243 22.15 -9.66 -18.43
N ALA A 244 21.76 -10.92 -18.64
CA ALA A 244 20.53 -11.50 -18.09
C ALA A 244 20.42 -11.47 -16.55
N ASN A 245 21.55 -11.36 -15.83
CA ASN A 245 21.59 -11.21 -14.38
C ASN A 245 21.19 -9.81 -13.89
N GLU A 246 21.31 -8.78 -14.75
CA GLU A 246 21.00 -7.37 -14.46
C GLU A 246 19.74 -6.87 -15.20
N GLN A 247 19.23 -7.69 -16.13
CA GLN A 247 18.00 -7.40 -16.89
C GLN A 247 16.82 -7.14 -15.95
N LYS A 248 16.65 -7.95 -14.91
CA LYS A 248 15.54 -7.83 -13.96
C LYS A 248 15.59 -6.49 -13.21
N GLU A 249 16.75 -6.15 -12.68
CA GLU A 249 17.00 -4.89 -11.96
C GLU A 249 16.77 -3.67 -12.89
N THR A 250 17.13 -3.79 -14.16
CA THR A 250 16.91 -2.71 -15.15
C THR A 250 15.43 -2.54 -15.49
N VAL A 251 14.65 -3.63 -15.55
CA VAL A 251 13.20 -3.58 -15.74
C VAL A 251 12.50 -3.01 -14.49
N GLU A 252 12.96 -3.37 -13.29
CA GLU A 252 12.48 -2.78 -12.04
C GLU A 252 12.74 -1.26 -12.00
N ALA A 253 13.96 -0.84 -12.35
CA ALA A 253 14.31 0.58 -12.46
C ALA A 253 13.46 1.32 -13.50
N PHE A 254 13.09 0.66 -14.60
CA PHE A 254 12.17 1.23 -15.59
C PHE A 254 10.79 1.51 -15.00
N TYR A 255 10.19 0.55 -14.29
CA TYR A 255 8.86 0.74 -13.69
C TYR A 255 8.87 1.69 -12.50
N ALA A 256 9.94 1.70 -11.69
CA ALA A 256 10.12 2.68 -10.63
C ALA A 256 10.19 4.12 -11.18
N VAL A 257 10.78 4.30 -12.37
CA VAL A 257 10.77 5.60 -13.06
C VAL A 257 9.41 5.90 -13.68
N LEU A 258 8.74 4.89 -14.24
CA LEU A 258 7.42 5.03 -14.84
C LEU A 258 6.37 5.47 -13.82
N SER A 259 6.39 4.91 -12.61
CA SER A 259 5.46 5.25 -11.52
C SER A 259 5.63 6.66 -10.96
N ARG A 260 6.79 7.27 -11.20
CA ARG A 260 7.12 8.63 -10.76
C ARG A 260 6.74 9.70 -11.77
N ILE A 261 6.32 9.31 -12.96
CA ILE A 261 5.94 10.27 -13.99
C ILE A 261 4.57 10.81 -13.65
N THR A 262 4.52 12.13 -13.56
CA THR A 262 3.27 12.84 -13.37
C THR A 262 3.25 14.07 -14.26
N THR A 263 2.06 14.39 -14.75
CA THR A 263 1.78 15.57 -15.55
C THR A 263 1.26 16.71 -14.68
N SER A 264 0.79 16.42 -13.46
CA SER A 264 0.25 17.42 -12.54
C SER A 264 1.28 17.81 -11.47
N PRO A 265 1.55 19.11 -11.25
CA PRO A 265 2.36 19.53 -10.11
C PRO A 265 1.57 19.34 -8.81
N THR A 266 2.21 18.74 -7.80
CA THR A 266 1.72 18.37 -6.44
C THR A 266 1.30 19.56 -5.56
N SER A 267 0.88 20.67 -6.17
CA SER A 267 0.37 21.84 -5.47
C SER A 267 -0.74 22.51 -6.27
N GLN A 268 -1.87 21.81 -6.42
CA GLN A 268 -3.16 22.49 -6.51
C GLN A 268 -4.13 21.86 -5.52
N ALA A 269 -4.47 22.65 -4.51
CA ALA A 269 -5.63 22.42 -3.66
C ALA A 269 -6.87 22.33 -4.54
N GLU A 270 -7.35 21.11 -4.74
CA GLU A 270 -8.60 20.82 -5.44
C GLU A 270 -9.79 20.89 -4.47
N PRO A 271 -10.99 21.20 -4.99
CA PRO A 271 -12.10 21.75 -4.24
C PRO A 271 -12.71 20.73 -3.28
N GLN A 272 -13.10 21.23 -2.09
CA GLN A 272 -13.90 20.49 -1.12
C GLN A 272 -15.13 19.87 -1.80
N MET A 273 -15.08 18.55 -2.00
CA MET A 273 -16.26 17.76 -2.31
C MET A 273 -17.14 17.79 -1.06
N GLU A 274 -18.36 18.34 -1.20
CA GLU A 274 -19.38 18.25 -0.16
C GLU A 274 -19.66 16.76 0.12
N LEU A 275 -19.23 16.31 1.29
CA LEU A 275 -19.68 15.07 1.94
C LEU A 275 -21.22 15.07 1.95
N PHE A 276 -21.83 14.30 1.05
CA PHE A 276 -23.21 13.88 1.25
C PHE A 276 -23.21 12.79 2.32
N ASP A 277 -23.75 13.14 3.49
CA ASP A 277 -24.17 12.20 4.53
C ASP A 277 -24.97 11.06 3.91
N THR A 278 -24.40 9.86 3.87
CA THR A 278 -25.16 8.61 3.80
C THR A 278 -25.05 7.90 5.13
N GLN A 279 -25.92 8.28 6.05
CA GLN A 279 -26.32 7.43 7.17
C GLN A 279 -27.08 6.21 6.62
N GLU A 280 -26.39 5.08 6.46
CA GLU A 280 -26.97 3.74 6.67
C GLU A 280 -25.85 2.71 6.78
N GLU A 281 -25.15 2.73 7.92
CA GLU A 281 -24.32 1.59 8.34
C GLU A 281 -25.25 0.44 8.76
N ALA A 282 -25.56 -0.43 7.80
CA ALA A 282 -26.04 -1.77 8.14
C ALA A 282 -24.85 -2.56 8.74
N LYS A 283 -24.94 -2.85 10.04
CA LYS A 283 -24.03 -3.75 10.76
C LYS A 283 -23.83 -5.04 9.96
N ILE A 284 -22.60 -5.31 9.56
CA ILE A 284 -22.20 -6.60 8.98
C ILE A 284 -21.87 -7.53 10.15
N ASP A 285 -22.75 -8.49 10.42
CA ASP A 285 -22.39 -9.70 11.16
C ASP A 285 -21.44 -10.53 10.28
N LEU A 286 -20.20 -10.74 10.75
CA LEU A 286 -19.36 -11.83 10.27
C LEU A 286 -19.98 -13.17 10.71
N PHE A 287 -20.91 -13.70 9.93
CA PHE A 287 -21.29 -15.11 10.05
C PHE A 287 -20.42 -15.99 9.14
N GLU A 288 -19.78 -16.98 9.75
CA GLU A 288 -19.35 -18.21 9.05
C GLU A 288 -20.53 -18.75 8.23
N VAL A 289 -20.36 -18.78 6.91
CA VAL A 289 -21.35 -19.35 5.99
C VAL A 289 -21.27 -20.87 6.08
N GLU A 290 -22.11 -21.47 6.92
CA GLU A 290 -22.56 -22.84 6.70
C GLU A 290 -23.40 -22.86 5.41
N LYS A 291 -22.93 -23.66 4.43
CA LYS A 291 -23.56 -23.85 3.12
C LYS A 291 -25.00 -24.35 3.22
N GLU A 292 -25.96 -23.51 2.84
CA GLU A 292 -27.15 -23.95 2.12
C GLU A 292 -27.06 -23.48 0.67
N VAL A 293 -26.64 -24.39 -0.22
CA VAL A 293 -26.61 -24.16 -1.67
C VAL A 293 -28.04 -24.16 -2.19
N THR A 294 -28.63 -22.98 -2.36
CA THR A 294 -29.77 -22.81 -3.25
C THR A 294 -29.22 -22.61 -4.66
N VAL A 295 -29.33 -23.65 -5.48
CA VAL A 295 -28.92 -23.60 -6.90
C VAL A 295 -29.85 -22.62 -7.62
N ASN A 296 -29.39 -21.38 -7.84
CA ASN A 296 -30.01 -20.47 -8.79
C ASN A 296 -29.73 -21.03 -10.19
N GLU A 297 -30.78 -21.40 -10.93
CA GLU A 297 -30.66 -21.97 -12.29
C GLU A 297 -30.23 -20.93 -13.36
N LYS A 298 -29.69 -19.78 -12.97
CA LYS A 298 -29.34 -18.67 -13.85
C LYS A 298 -27.89 -18.23 -13.67
N SER A 299 -26.95 -19.08 -14.08
CA SER A 299 -25.57 -18.66 -14.31
C SER A 299 -25.51 -17.40 -15.19
N PHE A 300 -24.64 -16.43 -14.87
CA PHE A 300 -24.39 -15.29 -15.76
C PHE A 300 -23.42 -15.65 -16.90
N GLY A 301 -22.77 -16.81 -16.82
CA GLY A 301 -21.75 -17.28 -17.77
C GLY A 301 -20.43 -17.55 -17.07
N THR A 302 -19.34 -17.60 -17.84
CA THR A 302 -17.98 -17.73 -17.33
C THR A 302 -17.17 -16.55 -17.81
N ILE A 303 -16.50 -15.86 -16.90
CA ILE A 303 -15.56 -14.77 -17.23
C ILE A 303 -14.15 -15.37 -17.23
N SER A 304 -13.41 -15.09 -18.30
CA SER A 304 -11.97 -15.34 -18.37
C SER A 304 -11.25 -14.01 -18.14
N LEU A 305 -10.34 -14.00 -17.17
CA LEU A 305 -9.48 -12.84 -16.87
C LEU A 305 -8.13 -12.93 -17.60
N GLU A 306 -7.87 -14.05 -18.29
CA GLU A 306 -6.65 -14.25 -19.08
C GLU A 306 -6.57 -13.24 -20.24
N GLY A 307 -5.46 -12.52 -20.31
CA GLY A 307 -5.17 -11.57 -21.39
C GLY A 307 -5.87 -10.22 -21.24
N ILE A 308 -6.46 -9.92 -20.08
CA ILE A 308 -6.86 -8.55 -19.73
C ILE A 308 -5.61 -7.70 -19.62
N LYS A 309 -5.63 -6.53 -20.26
CA LYS A 309 -4.54 -5.56 -20.19
C LYS A 309 -4.67 -4.73 -18.92
N PRO A 310 -3.56 -4.40 -18.24
CA PRO A 310 -3.54 -3.40 -17.19
C PRO A 310 -4.13 -2.07 -17.68
N ILE A 311 -4.84 -1.37 -16.81
CA ILE A 311 -5.38 -0.02 -17.05
C ILE A 311 -4.73 0.92 -16.03
N HIS A 312 -3.88 1.81 -16.52
CA HIS A 312 -3.08 2.73 -15.74
C HIS A 312 -3.96 3.76 -15.04
N PHE A 313 -3.54 4.07 -13.82
CA PHE A 313 -4.00 5.22 -13.06
C PHE A 313 -2.88 5.66 -12.12
N ASP A 314 -2.88 6.93 -11.76
CA ASP A 314 -1.85 7.48 -10.88
C ASP A 314 -2.14 7.07 -9.43
N PHE A 315 -1.19 6.38 -8.83
CA PHE A 315 -1.17 6.07 -7.40
C PHE A 315 0.22 6.33 -6.85
N GLN A 316 0.31 7.07 -5.75
CA GLN A 316 1.57 7.35 -5.06
C GLN A 316 1.49 6.89 -3.62
N LEU A 317 2.42 6.03 -3.24
CA LEU A 317 2.46 5.42 -1.91
C LEU A 317 2.70 6.49 -0.83
N GLU A 318 3.58 7.44 -1.11
CA GLU A 318 3.92 8.55 -0.23
C GLU A 318 2.76 9.53 -0.05
N GLU A 319 2.00 9.81 -1.11
CA GLU A 319 0.79 10.64 -1.03
C GLU A 319 -0.25 9.98 -0.12
N ALA A 320 -0.53 8.69 -0.36
CA ALA A 320 -1.45 7.93 0.48
C ALA A 320 -1.00 7.88 1.96
N ALA A 321 0.30 7.72 2.22
CA ALA A 321 0.88 7.75 3.56
C ALA A 321 0.74 9.11 4.24
N ASN A 322 0.99 10.19 3.51
CA ASN A 322 0.81 11.55 4.01
C ASN A 322 -0.67 11.82 4.34
N ASP A 323 -1.58 11.45 3.44
CA ASP A 323 -3.03 11.63 3.61
C ASP A 323 -3.59 10.84 4.78
N LEU A 324 -3.07 9.64 5.01
CA LEU A 324 -3.45 8.77 6.12
C LEU A 324 -2.70 9.12 7.41
N SER A 325 -1.69 9.99 7.34
CA SER A 325 -0.78 10.31 8.45
C SER A 325 -0.15 9.05 9.05
N LEU A 326 0.22 8.10 8.20
CA LEU A 326 0.86 6.84 8.55
C LEU A 326 2.26 6.76 7.90
N PRO A 327 3.19 6.00 8.49
CA PRO A 327 4.47 5.71 7.84
C PRO A 327 4.27 5.04 6.48
N VAL A 328 5.13 5.37 5.51
CA VAL A 328 5.07 4.81 4.15
C VAL A 328 5.19 3.29 4.19
N GLU A 329 6.07 2.77 5.04
CA GLU A 329 6.30 1.34 5.21
C GLU A 329 5.05 0.59 5.71
N LEU A 330 4.22 1.27 6.52
CA LEU A 330 2.96 0.69 7.00
C LEU A 330 1.87 0.71 5.92
N ILE A 331 1.82 1.76 5.10
CA ILE A 331 0.92 1.79 3.95
C ILE A 331 1.33 0.72 2.92
N GLU A 332 2.62 0.53 2.69
CA GLU A 332 3.14 -0.53 1.85
C GLU A 332 2.65 -1.91 2.31
N GLU A 333 2.75 -2.21 3.61
CA GLU A 333 2.23 -3.45 4.21
C GLU A 333 0.73 -3.61 3.93
N PHE A 334 -0.08 -2.58 4.21
CA PHE A 334 -1.53 -2.65 3.95
C PHE A 334 -1.88 -2.79 2.48
N VAL A 335 -1.09 -2.20 1.59
CA VAL A 335 -1.25 -2.33 0.15
C VAL A 335 -0.96 -3.77 -0.30
N HIS A 336 0.09 -4.40 0.23
CA HIS A 336 0.37 -5.81 -0.05
C HIS A 336 -0.74 -6.74 0.46
N ASP A 337 -1.24 -6.50 1.67
CA ASP A 337 -2.39 -7.24 2.22
C ASP A 337 -3.63 -7.07 1.34
N PHE A 338 -3.87 -5.85 0.83
CA PHE A 338 -4.97 -5.58 -0.09
C PHE A 338 -4.80 -6.29 -1.44
N ILE A 339 -3.58 -6.41 -1.97
CA ILE A 339 -3.31 -7.17 -3.19
C ILE A 339 -3.64 -8.65 -2.97
N GLU A 340 -3.17 -9.25 -1.87
CA GLU A 340 -3.50 -10.66 -1.54
C GLU A 340 -5.02 -10.85 -1.40
N GLN A 341 -5.69 -9.94 -0.69
CA GLN A 341 -7.14 -9.95 -0.55
C GLN A 341 -7.84 -9.81 -1.91
N GLY A 342 -7.35 -8.93 -2.79
CA GLY A 342 -7.90 -8.69 -4.12
C GLY A 342 -7.93 -9.95 -4.98
N HIS A 343 -6.85 -10.74 -4.99
CA HIS A 343 -6.82 -12.04 -5.68
C HIS A 343 -7.87 -13.01 -5.12
N ILE A 344 -7.89 -13.20 -3.80
CA ILE A 344 -8.78 -14.15 -3.12
C ILE A 344 -10.25 -13.80 -3.36
N GLU A 345 -10.60 -12.53 -3.21
CA GLU A 345 -11.97 -12.06 -3.33
C GLU A 345 -12.41 -12.01 -4.81
N THR A 346 -11.51 -11.70 -5.75
CA THR A 346 -11.82 -11.77 -7.18
C THR A 346 -12.14 -13.21 -7.61
N GLU A 347 -11.40 -14.21 -7.14
CA GLU A 347 -11.77 -15.61 -7.42
C GLU A 347 -13.17 -15.97 -6.91
N LYS A 348 -13.56 -15.45 -5.74
CA LYS A 348 -14.92 -15.64 -5.20
C LYS A 348 -15.94 -14.89 -6.06
N MET A 349 -15.60 -13.71 -6.55
CA MET A 349 -16.46 -12.91 -7.43
C MET A 349 -16.74 -13.64 -8.75
N LEU A 350 -15.72 -14.26 -9.35
CA LEU A 350 -15.87 -15.08 -10.56
C LEU A 350 -16.76 -16.30 -10.31
N LYS A 351 -16.58 -17.01 -9.18
CA LYS A 351 -17.45 -18.14 -8.81
C LYS A 351 -18.90 -17.70 -8.62
N ALA A 352 -19.13 -16.57 -7.93
CA ALA A 352 -20.46 -15.98 -7.79
C ALA A 352 -21.08 -15.61 -9.14
N TYR A 353 -20.27 -15.10 -10.08
CA TYR A 353 -20.71 -14.84 -11.45
C TYR A 353 -21.16 -16.11 -12.18
N GLU A 354 -20.38 -17.19 -12.08
CA GLU A 354 -20.75 -18.49 -12.63
C GLU A 354 -22.04 -19.04 -12.03
N GLU A 355 -22.26 -18.81 -10.74
CA GLU A 355 -23.45 -19.25 -10.00
C GLU A 355 -24.67 -18.34 -10.22
N GLY A 356 -24.49 -17.16 -10.82
CA GLY A 356 -25.57 -16.20 -10.99
C GLY A 356 -25.93 -15.43 -9.72
N ASP A 357 -25.02 -15.36 -8.75
CA ASP A 357 -25.23 -14.74 -7.45
C ASP A 357 -24.80 -13.27 -7.47
N LEU A 358 -25.74 -12.41 -7.89
CA LEU A 358 -25.54 -10.97 -7.93
C LEU A 358 -25.25 -10.38 -6.54
N ASP A 359 -25.95 -10.86 -5.51
CA ASP A 359 -25.81 -10.36 -4.15
C ASP A 359 -24.41 -10.62 -3.62
N ALA A 360 -23.84 -11.80 -3.91
CA ALA A 360 -22.46 -12.13 -3.55
C ALA A 360 -21.46 -11.22 -4.29
N ILE A 361 -21.64 -10.99 -5.60
CA ILE A 361 -20.78 -10.08 -6.38
C ILE A 361 -20.81 -8.66 -5.79
N GLN A 362 -22.00 -8.13 -5.49
CA GLN A 362 -22.16 -6.79 -4.93
C GLN A 362 -21.53 -6.67 -3.55
N LYS A 363 -21.64 -7.70 -2.70
CA LYS A 363 -20.98 -7.75 -1.38
C LYS A 363 -19.46 -7.76 -1.50
N ILE A 364 -18.91 -8.52 -2.46
CA ILE A 364 -17.47 -8.52 -2.70
C ILE A 364 -17.02 -7.15 -3.22
N GLY A 365 -17.77 -6.55 -4.16
CA GLY A 365 -17.55 -5.18 -4.63
C GLY A 365 -17.53 -4.17 -3.48
N HIS A 366 -18.48 -4.26 -2.55
CA HIS A 366 -18.53 -3.42 -1.35
C HIS A 366 -17.29 -3.60 -0.45
N LEU A 367 -16.89 -4.84 -0.19
CA LEU A 367 -15.73 -5.17 0.65
C LEU A 367 -14.44 -4.58 0.09
N LEU A 368 -14.13 -4.88 -1.18
CA LEU A 368 -12.92 -4.40 -1.83
C LEU A 368 -12.95 -2.88 -2.04
N LYS A 369 -14.12 -2.29 -2.30
CA LYS A 369 -14.29 -0.84 -2.37
C LYS A 369 -13.90 -0.18 -1.05
N GLY A 370 -14.35 -0.74 0.07
CA GLY A 370 -14.02 -0.23 1.40
C GLY A 370 -12.51 -0.27 1.65
N ALA A 371 -11.87 -1.40 1.36
CA ALA A 371 -10.43 -1.56 1.53
C ALA A 371 -9.62 -0.58 0.63
N SER A 372 -9.93 -0.52 -0.67
CA SER A 372 -9.25 0.40 -1.60
C SER A 372 -9.47 1.87 -1.25
N SER A 373 -10.66 2.27 -0.81
CA SER A 373 -10.95 3.65 -0.37
C SER A 373 -10.15 4.04 0.87
N ASN A 374 -10.01 3.11 1.83
CA ASN A 374 -9.20 3.32 3.03
C ASN A 374 -7.72 3.53 2.69
N LEU A 375 -7.24 2.92 1.61
CA LEU A 375 -5.86 3.07 1.10
C LEU A 375 -5.69 4.18 0.07
N ARG A 376 -6.73 5.00 -0.18
CA ARG A 376 -6.72 6.08 -1.19
C ARG A 376 -6.49 5.60 -2.63
N ILE A 377 -6.79 4.34 -2.93
CA ILE A 377 -6.71 3.79 -4.29
C ILE A 377 -8.00 4.10 -5.04
N ASN A 378 -8.18 5.37 -5.40
CA ASN A 378 -9.47 5.91 -5.86
C ASN A 378 -10.00 5.22 -7.11
N ALA A 379 -9.16 4.94 -8.11
CA ALA A 379 -9.58 4.27 -9.35
C ALA A 379 -10.16 2.86 -9.10
N LEU A 380 -9.57 2.09 -8.18
CA LEU A 380 -10.12 0.80 -7.75
C LEU A 380 -11.43 0.99 -7.01
N SER A 381 -11.49 1.95 -6.09
CA SER A 381 -12.73 2.23 -5.36
C SER A 381 -13.89 2.59 -6.29
N ASP A 382 -13.63 3.38 -7.33
CA ASP A 382 -14.62 3.81 -8.32
C ASP A 382 -15.12 2.66 -9.20
N THR A 383 -14.22 1.79 -9.67
CA THR A 383 -14.64 0.60 -10.45
C THR A 383 -15.41 -0.39 -9.59
N LEU A 384 -14.99 -0.60 -8.34
CA LEU A 384 -15.68 -1.46 -7.38
C LEU A 384 -17.02 -0.89 -6.93
N TYR A 385 -17.17 0.45 -6.87
CA TYR A 385 -18.45 1.10 -6.67
C TYR A 385 -19.45 0.77 -7.78
N LYS A 386 -19.01 0.80 -9.04
CA LYS A 386 -19.87 0.42 -10.19
C LYS A 386 -20.31 -1.05 -10.07
N ILE A 387 -19.43 -1.94 -9.63
CA ILE A 387 -19.77 -3.36 -9.39
C ILE A 387 -20.77 -3.49 -8.24
N GLN A 388 -20.55 -2.81 -7.11
CA GLN A 388 -21.42 -2.83 -5.93
C GLN A 388 -22.87 -2.46 -6.26
N PHE A 389 -23.07 -1.44 -7.10
CA PHE A 389 -24.40 -0.93 -7.44
C PHE A 389 -24.90 -1.39 -8.82
N CYS A 390 -24.28 -2.42 -9.40
CA CYS A 390 -24.71 -2.97 -10.69
C CYS A 390 -26.03 -3.74 -10.55
N GLU A 391 -27.08 -3.24 -11.20
CA GLU A 391 -28.40 -3.92 -11.25
C GLU A 391 -28.57 -4.76 -12.54
N ASP A 392 -27.80 -4.48 -13.60
CA ASP A 392 -27.86 -5.19 -14.87
C ASP A 392 -26.74 -6.23 -15.00
N SER A 393 -27.11 -7.51 -14.97
CA SER A 393 -26.18 -8.62 -15.09
C SER A 393 -25.39 -8.62 -16.42
N ASN A 394 -25.88 -7.94 -17.46
CA ASN A 394 -25.18 -7.86 -18.74
C ASN A 394 -23.93 -6.96 -18.68
N ASP A 395 -23.91 -6.00 -17.76
CA ASP A 395 -22.79 -5.05 -17.62
C ASP A 395 -21.72 -5.57 -16.66
N LEU A 396 -22.04 -6.55 -15.81
CA LEU A 396 -21.13 -7.12 -14.81
C LEU A 396 -19.82 -7.65 -15.41
N GLU A 397 -19.87 -8.37 -16.54
CA GLU A 397 -18.63 -8.89 -17.15
C GLU A 397 -17.69 -7.75 -17.52
N HIS A 398 -18.22 -6.69 -18.14
CA HIS A 398 -17.41 -5.53 -18.50
C HIS A 398 -16.84 -4.85 -17.25
N LEU A 399 -17.66 -4.63 -16.22
CA LEU A 399 -17.23 -3.97 -14.99
C LEU A 399 -16.17 -4.77 -14.23
N ILE A 400 -16.30 -6.10 -14.15
CA ILE A 400 -15.32 -6.98 -13.52
C ILE A 400 -13.99 -6.93 -14.27
N LYS A 401 -14.03 -6.91 -15.61
CA LYS A 401 -12.80 -6.79 -16.41
C LYS A 401 -12.13 -5.42 -16.26
N ASP A 402 -12.93 -4.36 -16.20
CA ASP A 402 -12.45 -2.99 -15.98
C ASP A 402 -11.78 -2.84 -14.61
N TYR A 403 -12.42 -3.35 -13.55
CA TYR A 403 -11.82 -3.45 -12.22
C TYR A 403 -10.51 -4.25 -12.25
N TRP A 404 -10.52 -5.43 -12.89
CA TRP A 404 -9.34 -6.29 -12.95
C TRP A 404 -8.17 -5.65 -13.70
N GLY A 405 -8.44 -4.88 -14.77
CA GLY A 405 -7.42 -4.11 -15.47
C GLY A 405 -6.73 -3.10 -14.56
N HIS A 406 -7.49 -2.32 -13.79
CA HIS A 406 -6.92 -1.41 -12.80
C HIS A 406 -6.18 -2.17 -11.69
N PHE A 407 -6.71 -3.30 -11.22
CA PHE A 407 -6.09 -4.10 -10.17
C PHE A 407 -4.72 -4.63 -10.61
N LEU A 408 -4.60 -5.12 -11.84
CA LEU A 408 -3.33 -5.56 -12.42
C LEU A 408 -2.34 -4.39 -12.53
N SER A 409 -2.78 -3.22 -12.99
CA SER A 409 -1.90 -2.04 -13.05
C SER A 409 -1.34 -1.68 -11.69
N PHE A 410 -2.22 -1.64 -10.68
CA PHE A 410 -1.86 -1.36 -9.30
C PHE A 410 -0.86 -2.38 -8.76
N GLU A 411 -1.14 -3.68 -8.91
CA GLU A 411 -0.26 -4.74 -8.43
C GLU A 411 1.13 -4.68 -9.07
N ILE A 412 1.21 -4.46 -10.38
CA ILE A 412 2.50 -4.34 -11.10
C ILE A 412 3.29 -3.14 -10.57
N GLN A 413 2.62 -1.99 -10.42
CA GLN A 413 3.25 -0.76 -9.93
C GLN A 413 3.85 -0.96 -8.54
N ILE A 414 3.10 -1.56 -7.61
CA ILE A 414 3.56 -1.81 -6.23
C ILE A 414 4.69 -2.84 -6.19
N ASN A 415 4.55 -3.94 -6.93
CA ASN A 415 5.57 -4.99 -6.95
C ASN A 415 6.91 -4.53 -7.55
N ALA A 416 6.88 -3.49 -8.39
CA ALA A 416 8.08 -2.83 -8.91
C ALA A 416 8.74 -1.89 -7.88
N LEU A 417 8.01 -1.41 -6.87
CA LEU A 417 8.54 -0.54 -5.81
C LEU A 417 9.07 -1.33 -4.61
N ALA A 418 8.50 -2.49 -4.31
CA ALA A 418 8.78 -3.28 -3.09
C ALA A 418 10.07 -4.14 -3.14
N LYS A 419 11.04 -3.86 -4.02
CA LYS A 419 12.31 -4.62 -4.14
C LYS A 419 13.49 -3.71 -4.43
#